data_AF-A0A4P8KNF7-F1
#
_entry.id   AF-A0A4P8KNF7-F1
#
_cell.length_a   1.000
_cell.length_b   1.000
_cell.length_c   1.000
_cell.angle_alpha   90.00
_cell.angle_beta   90.00
_cell.angle_gamma   90.00
#
_symmetry.space_group_name_H-M   'P 1'
#
loop_
_entity.id
_entity.type
_entity.pdbx_description
1 polymer ?
#
loop_
_entity_poly.entity_id
_entity_poly.type
_entity_poly.pdbx_seq_one_letter_code
_entity_poly.pdbx_strand_id
1 'polypeptide(L)'
;MPTETPDTFDQLRTIADLTRAPEDASRGRELLVRFLDTYPGNTAEQPIVDALCMRFGLLPYVSSTASGVGSWEAFALELHTPPELAEDGFTFHTEQQRVYQRLMDGESVILSAPTSFGKSVVIDALLASERWSNLVLIVPTIALIDETRRRVARFRNSYKVITHPSEHFAE
;
A
#
# COMPACT_ATOMS: atom_id res chain seq x y z
N MET A 1 -5.03 -11.41 -39.59
CA MET A 1 -5.21 -10.01 -39.15
C MET A 1 -4.41 -9.86 -37.87
N PRO A 2 -3.23 -9.23 -37.90
CA PRO A 2 -2.55 -8.88 -36.66
C PRO A 2 -3.38 -7.74 -36.05
N THR A 3 -4.01 -7.99 -34.91
CA THR A 3 -4.57 -6.95 -34.07
C THR A 3 -3.40 -6.07 -33.63
N GLU A 4 -3.29 -4.86 -34.19
CA GLU A 4 -2.31 -3.87 -33.75
C GLU A 4 -2.52 -3.66 -32.25
N THR A 5 -1.51 -4.04 -31.47
CA THR A 5 -1.45 -3.68 -30.05
C THR A 5 -1.52 -2.15 -30.00
N PRO A 6 -2.47 -1.56 -29.24
CA PRO A 6 -2.56 -0.12 -29.14
C PRO A 6 -1.23 0.43 -28.63
N ASP A 7 -0.75 1.49 -29.26
CA ASP A 7 0.48 2.17 -28.88
C ASP A 7 0.47 2.50 -27.38
N THR A 8 1.60 2.31 -26.69
CA THR A 8 1.71 2.50 -25.24
C THR A 8 1.27 3.90 -24.83
N PHE A 9 1.62 4.91 -25.64
CA PHE A 9 1.20 6.28 -25.41
C PHE A 9 -0.32 6.47 -25.50
N ASP A 10 -0.99 5.85 -26.48
CA ASP A 10 -2.45 5.93 -26.62
C ASP A 10 -3.19 5.28 -25.44
N GLN A 11 -2.65 4.17 -24.91
CA GLN A 11 -3.19 3.54 -23.71
C GLN A 11 -3.06 4.46 -22.50
N LEU A 12 -1.88 5.05 -22.30
CA LEU A 12 -1.62 5.99 -21.21
C LEU A 12 -2.48 7.26 -21.32
N ARG A 13 -2.67 7.80 -22.54
CA ARG A 13 -3.59 8.93 -22.78
C ARG A 13 -5.01 8.57 -22.37
N THR A 14 -5.49 7.39 -22.75
CA THR A 14 -6.83 6.91 -22.39
C THR A 14 -7.00 6.82 -20.88
N ILE A 15 -6.00 6.29 -20.17
CA ILE A 15 -5.98 6.23 -18.70
C ILE A 15 -5.96 7.65 -18.09
N ALA A 16 -5.15 8.54 -18.65
CA ALA A 16 -5.02 9.92 -18.18
C ALA A 16 -6.33 10.71 -18.32
N ASP A 17 -7.10 10.49 -19.38
CA ASP A 17 -8.40 11.14 -19.58
C ASP A 17 -9.41 10.81 -18.46
N LEU A 18 -9.33 9.61 -17.89
CA LEU A 18 -10.15 9.18 -16.76
C LEU A 18 -9.76 9.84 -15.43
N THR A 19 -8.70 10.64 -15.38
CA THR A 19 -8.32 11.43 -14.20
C THR A 19 -9.05 12.77 -14.09
N ARG A 20 -9.78 13.17 -15.15
CA ARG A 20 -10.47 14.46 -15.27
C ARG A 20 -11.73 14.54 -14.41
N ALA A 21 -12.40 13.41 -14.20
CA ALA A 21 -13.66 13.32 -13.49
C ALA A 21 -13.55 12.35 -12.30
N PRO A 22 -13.95 12.74 -11.07
CA PRO A 22 -13.85 11.88 -9.89
C PRO A 22 -14.60 10.54 -10.01
N GLU A 23 -15.72 10.52 -10.72
CA GLU A 23 -16.54 9.33 -10.98
C GLU A 23 -15.79 8.25 -11.78
N ASP A 24 -14.87 8.66 -12.66
CA ASP A 24 -14.09 7.76 -13.50
C ASP A 24 -12.80 7.27 -12.82
N ALA A 25 -12.44 7.84 -11.66
CA ALA A 25 -11.18 7.56 -11.00
C ALA A 25 -10.99 6.07 -10.66
N SER A 26 -12.05 5.38 -10.24
CA SER A 26 -12.00 3.94 -9.97
C SER A 26 -11.73 3.14 -11.25
N ARG A 27 -12.32 3.55 -12.37
CA ARG A 27 -12.15 2.90 -13.67
C ARG A 27 -10.74 3.14 -14.22
N GLY A 28 -10.26 4.38 -14.13
CA GLY A 28 -8.89 4.74 -14.52
C GLY A 28 -7.85 3.98 -13.71
N ARG A 29 -8.03 3.86 -12.39
CA ARG A 29 -7.16 3.07 -11.52
C ARG A 29 -7.15 1.60 -11.92
N GLU A 30 -8.30 1.00 -12.22
CA GLU A 30 -8.38 -0.39 -12.66
C GLU A 30 -7.64 -0.61 -13.99
N LEU A 31 -7.81 0.28 -14.97
CA LEU A 31 -7.11 0.20 -16.25
C LEU A 31 -5.60 0.38 -16.08
N LEU A 32 -5.16 1.27 -15.20
CA LEU A 32 -3.73 1.44 -14.92
C LEU A 32 -3.13 0.19 -14.29
N VAL A 33 -3.81 -0.45 -13.32
CA VAL A 33 -3.33 -1.72 -12.73
C VAL A 33 -3.19 -2.80 -13.80
N ARG A 34 -4.15 -2.90 -14.73
CA ARG A 34 -4.07 -3.86 -15.85
C ARG A 34 -2.93 -3.53 -16.81
N PHE A 35 -2.71 -2.25 -17.09
CA PHE A 35 -1.60 -1.79 -17.92
C PHE A 35 -0.25 -2.19 -17.29
N LEU A 36 -0.09 -1.90 -15.99
CA LEU A 36 1.13 -2.20 -15.22
C LEU A 36 1.50 -3.69 -15.22
N ASP A 37 0.52 -4.59 -15.29
CA ASP A 37 0.74 -6.05 -15.35
C ASP A 37 1.51 -6.48 -16.63
N THR A 38 1.41 -5.69 -17.69
CA THR A 38 2.04 -5.98 -19.00
C THR A 38 3.17 -5.01 -19.37
N TYR A 39 3.33 -3.93 -18.60
CA TYR A 39 4.26 -2.86 -18.90
C TYR A 39 5.69 -3.25 -18.50
N PRO A 40 6.67 -3.19 -19.41
CA PRO A 40 8.02 -3.70 -19.15
C PRO A 40 8.85 -2.82 -18.20
N GLY A 41 8.41 -1.59 -17.92
CA GLY A 41 9.19 -0.62 -17.14
C GLY A 41 10.38 -0.04 -17.89
N ASN A 42 10.97 1.04 -17.34
CA ASN A 42 12.19 1.67 -17.84
C ASN A 42 12.13 2.09 -19.33
N THR A 43 10.95 2.43 -19.84
CA THR A 43 10.77 2.97 -21.21
C THR A 43 10.75 4.50 -21.20
N ALA A 44 10.65 5.12 -22.38
CA ALA A 44 10.55 6.58 -22.50
C ALA A 44 9.29 7.16 -21.82
N GLU A 45 8.25 6.35 -21.67
CA GLU A 45 6.96 6.70 -21.07
C GLU A 45 6.96 6.56 -19.54
N GLN A 46 8.03 6.04 -18.92
CA GLN A 46 8.10 5.83 -17.47
C GLN A 46 7.68 7.05 -16.64
N PRO A 47 8.08 8.30 -16.97
CA PRO A 47 7.63 9.47 -16.21
C PRO A 47 6.11 9.67 -16.23
N ILE A 48 5.44 9.32 -17.34
CA ILE A 48 3.98 9.38 -17.46
C ILE A 48 3.34 8.30 -16.60
N VAL A 49 3.90 7.09 -16.62
CA VAL A 49 3.44 5.96 -15.79
C VAL A 49 3.55 6.30 -14.30
N ASP A 50 4.69 6.83 -13.87
CA ASP A 50 4.93 7.24 -12.48
C ASP A 50 3.95 8.35 -12.06
N ALA A 51 3.77 9.37 -12.90
CA ALA A 51 2.80 10.45 -12.62
C ALA A 51 1.37 9.93 -12.50
N LEU A 52 0.95 9.00 -13.36
CA LEU A 52 -0.37 8.36 -13.26
C LEU A 52 -0.47 7.47 -12.01
N CYS A 53 0.58 6.73 -11.66
CA CYS A 53 0.61 5.95 -10.42
C CYS A 53 0.42 6.85 -9.20
N MET A 54 1.14 7.98 -9.12
CA MET A 54 0.93 8.94 -8.04
C MET A 54 -0.50 9.50 -8.05
N ARG A 55 -1.02 9.89 -9.23
CA ARG A 55 -2.36 10.46 -9.37
C ARG A 55 -3.46 9.51 -8.89
N PHE A 56 -3.32 8.21 -9.15
CA PHE A 56 -4.25 7.19 -8.69
C PHE A 56 -3.94 6.63 -7.30
N GLY A 57 -2.87 7.10 -6.63
CA GLY A 57 -2.45 6.63 -5.30
C GLY A 57 -1.83 5.23 -5.28
N LEU A 58 -1.21 4.84 -6.39
CA LEU A 58 -0.48 3.59 -6.63
C LEU A 58 1.04 3.75 -6.42
N LEU A 59 1.44 4.43 -5.33
CA LEU A 59 2.85 4.69 -5.01
C LEU A 59 3.78 3.46 -5.04
N PRO A 60 3.37 2.24 -4.63
CA PRO A 60 4.23 1.05 -4.73
C PRO A 60 4.69 0.70 -6.15
N TYR A 61 4.03 1.26 -7.17
CA TYR A 61 4.35 1.02 -8.58
C TYR A 61 5.19 2.14 -9.21
N VAL A 62 5.47 3.22 -8.48
CA VAL A 62 6.33 4.30 -8.95
C VAL A 62 7.77 3.79 -9.01
N SER A 63 8.46 4.04 -10.12
CA SER A 63 9.83 3.56 -10.28
C SER A 63 10.76 4.18 -9.22
N SER A 64 11.52 3.34 -8.51
CA SER A 64 12.50 3.78 -7.51
C SER A 64 13.88 4.08 -8.13
N THR A 65 13.96 4.22 -9.45
CA THR A 65 15.25 4.36 -10.13
C THR A 65 15.90 5.69 -9.78
N ALA A 66 16.94 5.61 -8.93
CA ALA A 66 17.63 6.73 -8.29
C ALA A 66 18.15 7.84 -9.24
N SER A 67 18.14 7.62 -10.54
CA SER A 67 18.68 8.51 -11.55
C SER A 67 17.63 9.39 -12.26
N GLY A 68 16.33 9.21 -11.99
CA GLY A 68 15.26 9.88 -12.73
C GLY A 68 14.02 10.31 -11.94
N VAL A 69 13.94 9.98 -10.65
CA VAL A 69 12.82 10.39 -9.79
C VAL A 69 12.92 11.88 -9.53
N GLY A 70 11.92 12.65 -9.96
CA GLY A 70 11.85 14.08 -9.65
C GLY A 70 11.74 14.31 -8.14
N SER A 71 12.10 15.51 -7.68
CA SER A 71 12.12 15.81 -6.24
C SER A 71 10.75 15.63 -5.58
N TRP A 72 9.67 15.82 -6.34
CA TRP A 72 8.31 15.64 -5.84
C TRP A 72 7.94 14.17 -5.66
N GLU A 73 8.31 13.33 -6.61
CA GLU A 73 8.07 11.89 -6.58
C GLU A 73 8.87 11.26 -5.42
N ALA A 74 10.13 11.66 -5.25
CA ALA A 74 10.96 11.21 -4.14
C ALA A 74 10.36 11.59 -2.78
N PHE A 75 9.91 12.85 -2.64
CA PHE A 75 9.26 13.30 -1.42
C PHE A 75 7.93 12.58 -1.16
N ALA A 76 7.13 12.32 -2.20
CA ALA A 76 5.89 11.57 -2.07
C ALA A 76 6.14 10.12 -1.63
N LEU A 77 7.14 9.45 -2.22
CA LEU A 77 7.55 8.10 -1.83
C LEU A 77 8.00 8.03 -0.36
N GLU A 78 8.82 9.00 0.08
CA GLU A 78 9.27 9.09 1.46
C GLU A 78 8.08 9.28 2.41
N LEU A 79 7.17 10.20 2.09
CA LEU A 79 5.97 10.43 2.90
C LEU A 79 5.04 9.23 3.01
N HIS A 80 5.09 8.29 2.07
CA HIS A 80 4.25 7.08 2.05
C HIS A 80 5.02 5.84 2.52
N THR A 81 6.30 5.97 2.84
CA THR A 81 7.12 4.89 3.37
C THR A 81 7.14 5.03 4.90
N PRO A 82 6.46 4.15 5.66
CA PRO A 82 6.55 4.20 7.11
C PRO A 82 8.00 3.89 7.53
N PRO A 83 8.64 4.71 8.38
CA PRO A 83 10.05 4.55 8.74
C PRO A 83 10.39 3.15 9.24
N GLU A 84 9.43 2.51 9.92
CA GLU A 84 9.60 1.21 10.55
C GLU A 84 9.57 0.04 9.55
N LEU A 85 9.11 0.27 8.32
CA LEU A 85 9.16 -0.70 7.22
C LEU A 85 10.04 -0.22 6.05
N ALA A 86 10.80 0.86 6.23
CA ALA A 86 11.65 1.41 5.17
C ALA A 86 12.72 0.41 4.72
N GLU A 87 13.29 -0.36 5.65
CA GLU A 87 14.27 -1.41 5.35
C GLU A 87 13.69 -2.56 4.51
N ASP A 88 12.38 -2.79 4.59
CA ASP A 88 11.66 -3.79 3.78
C ASP A 88 11.40 -3.28 2.34
N GLY A 89 11.79 -2.04 2.02
CA GLY A 89 11.48 -1.40 0.74
C GLY A 89 9.98 -1.18 0.54
N PHE A 90 9.23 -1.06 1.63
CA PHE A 90 7.78 -1.02 1.60
C PHE A 90 7.27 0.42 1.50
N THR A 91 6.35 0.68 0.55
CA THR A 91 5.65 1.95 0.41
C THR A 91 4.14 1.71 0.45
N PHE A 92 3.39 2.59 1.09
CA PHE A 92 1.93 2.54 1.11
C PHE A 92 1.30 3.09 -0.17
N HIS A 93 0.16 2.52 -0.55
CA HIS A 93 -0.83 3.28 -1.32
C HIS A 93 -1.31 4.52 -0.54
N THR A 94 -1.71 5.58 -1.24
CA THR A 94 -2.18 6.82 -0.59
C THR A 94 -3.28 6.59 0.43
N GLU A 95 -4.25 5.73 0.12
CA GLU A 95 -5.34 5.43 1.07
C GLU A 95 -4.86 4.67 2.31
N GLN A 96 -3.85 3.81 2.19
CA GLN A 96 -3.25 3.13 3.35
C GLN A 96 -2.48 4.12 4.23
N GLN A 97 -1.69 5.02 3.62
CA GLN A 97 -0.95 6.06 4.34
C GLN A 97 -1.90 6.99 5.10
N ARG A 98 -3.01 7.37 4.47
CA ARG A 98 -4.04 8.19 5.11
C ARG A 98 -4.66 7.51 6.33
N VAL A 99 -4.96 6.21 6.24
CA VAL A 99 -5.48 5.45 7.39
C VAL A 99 -4.42 5.34 8.49
N TYR A 100 -3.17 5.04 8.12
CA TYR A 100 -2.05 4.94 9.05
C TYR A 100 -1.85 6.24 9.84
N GLN A 101 -1.76 7.39 9.15
CA GLN A 101 -1.58 8.69 9.79
C GLN A 101 -2.71 9.00 10.80
N ARG A 102 -3.97 8.80 10.42
CA ARG A 102 -5.10 9.04 11.33
C ARG A 102 -5.04 8.18 12.58
N LEU A 103 -4.63 6.91 12.45
CA LEU A 103 -4.44 6.02 13.60
C LEU A 103 -3.26 6.47 14.47
N MET A 104 -2.17 6.93 13.85
CA MET A 104 -1.03 7.51 14.56
C MET A 104 -1.40 8.81 15.30
N ASP A 105 -2.34 9.59 14.77
CA ASP A 105 -2.89 10.78 15.43
C ASP A 105 -3.85 10.44 16.59
N GLY A 106 -4.14 9.15 16.81
CA GLY A 106 -5.03 8.67 17.86
C GLY A 106 -6.51 8.71 17.49
N GLU A 107 -6.84 8.91 16.21
CA GLU A 107 -8.23 8.87 15.75
C GLU A 107 -8.78 7.44 15.72
N SER A 108 -10.09 7.31 15.93
CA SER A 108 -10.82 6.07 15.67
C SER A 108 -11.29 6.02 14.22
N VAL A 109 -10.88 4.98 13.48
CA VAL A 109 -11.18 4.84 12.05
C VAL A 109 -12.08 3.62 11.80
N ILE A 110 -13.21 3.84 11.13
CA ILE A 110 -13.99 2.77 10.49
C ILE A 110 -13.54 2.69 9.03
N LEU A 111 -12.97 1.55 8.64
CA LEU A 111 -12.48 1.33 7.28
C LEU A 111 -13.38 0.34 6.53
N SER A 112 -14.13 0.84 5.56
CA SER A 112 -14.82 0.02 4.55
C SER A 112 -13.95 -0.07 3.30
N ALA A 113 -13.24 -1.19 3.14
CA ALA A 113 -12.32 -1.39 2.02
C ALA A 113 -12.28 -2.86 1.58
N PRO A 114 -12.05 -3.14 0.28
CA PRO A 114 -11.98 -4.50 -0.24
C PRO A 114 -10.86 -5.31 0.43
N THR A 115 -10.90 -6.64 0.32
CA THR A 115 -9.85 -7.53 0.84
C THR A 115 -8.48 -7.21 0.23
N SER A 116 -8.44 -6.79 -1.03
CA SER A 116 -7.24 -6.35 -1.74
C SER A 116 -6.64 -5.02 -1.25
N PHE A 117 -7.31 -4.29 -0.36
CA PHE A 117 -6.75 -3.06 0.22
C PHE A 117 -5.45 -3.30 0.99
N GLY A 118 -5.17 -4.52 1.44
CA GLY A 118 -3.97 -4.81 2.23
C GLY A 118 -4.05 -4.26 3.66
N LYS A 119 -5.22 -4.36 4.30
CA LYS A 119 -5.45 -3.91 5.69
C LYS A 119 -4.40 -4.45 6.67
N SER A 120 -3.94 -5.67 6.45
CA SER A 120 -2.90 -6.33 7.24
C SER A 120 -1.59 -5.55 7.29
N VAL A 121 -1.21 -4.89 6.19
CA VAL A 121 0.02 -4.10 6.12
C VAL A 121 -0.08 -2.86 7.02
N VAL A 122 -1.24 -2.20 7.07
CA VAL A 122 -1.46 -1.09 8.01
C VAL A 122 -1.30 -1.57 9.45
N ILE A 123 -1.84 -2.74 9.79
CA ILE A 123 -1.65 -3.35 11.12
C ILE A 123 -0.17 -3.62 11.40
N ASP A 124 0.56 -4.11 10.40
CA ASP A 124 1.99 -4.40 10.55
C ASP A 124 2.81 -3.12 10.80
N ALA A 125 2.51 -2.03 10.10
CA ALA A 125 3.15 -0.73 10.36
C ALA A 125 2.82 -0.20 11.77
N LEU A 126 1.57 -0.36 12.23
CA LEU A 126 1.19 0.04 13.59
C LEU A 126 1.94 -0.78 14.66
N LEU A 127 2.12 -2.09 14.44
CA LEU A 127 2.95 -2.91 15.31
C LEU A 127 4.40 -2.43 15.29
N ALA A 128 4.97 -2.25 14.10
CA ALA A 128 6.36 -1.80 13.91
C ALA A 128 6.63 -0.41 14.54
N SER A 129 5.64 0.47 14.58
CA SER A 129 5.75 1.81 15.20
C SER A 129 6.02 1.79 16.71
N GLU A 130 5.74 0.67 17.39
CA GLU A 130 5.89 0.51 18.85
C GLU A 130 5.20 1.61 19.69
N ARG A 131 4.26 2.35 19.09
CA ARG A 131 3.59 3.49 19.73
C ARG A 131 2.68 3.08 20.90
N TRP A 132 2.15 1.86 20.88
CA TRP A 132 1.25 1.35 21.90
C TRP A 132 1.89 0.20 22.66
N SER A 133 1.86 0.26 24.00
CA SER A 133 2.34 -0.85 24.83
C SER A 133 1.51 -2.12 24.72
N ASN A 134 0.22 -1.97 24.36
CA ASN A 134 -0.70 -3.09 24.21
C ASN A 134 -1.56 -2.90 22.96
N LEU A 135 -1.64 -3.92 22.11
CA LEU A 135 -2.55 -3.98 20.98
C LEU A 135 -3.42 -5.24 21.07
N VAL A 136 -4.71 -5.10 20.79
CA VAL A 136 -5.67 -6.21 20.76
C VAL A 136 -6.23 -6.34 19.34
N LEU A 137 -5.92 -7.46 18.69
CA LEU A 137 -6.44 -7.79 17.37
C LEU A 137 -7.59 -8.78 17.52
N ILE A 138 -8.82 -8.32 17.27
CA ILE A 138 -10.02 -9.16 17.29
C ILE A 138 -10.29 -9.67 15.87
N VAL A 139 -10.36 -10.99 15.73
CA VAL A 139 -10.63 -11.66 14.45
C VAL A 139 -11.81 -12.63 14.61
N PRO A 140 -12.60 -12.88 13.55
CA PRO A 140 -13.89 -13.55 13.70
C PRO A 140 -13.81 -15.07 13.87
N THR A 141 -12.68 -15.71 13.57
CA THR A 141 -12.56 -17.19 13.63
C THR A 141 -11.18 -17.63 14.12
N ILE A 142 -11.10 -18.85 14.65
CA ILE A 142 -9.84 -19.47 15.09
C ILE A 142 -8.82 -19.56 13.94
N ALA A 143 -9.27 -19.86 12.71
CA ALA A 143 -8.39 -19.90 11.54
C ALA A 143 -7.69 -18.56 11.28
N LEU A 144 -8.40 -17.43 11.48
CA LEU A 144 -7.82 -16.10 11.36
C LEU A 144 -6.94 -15.72 12.55
N ILE A 145 -7.20 -16.30 13.74
CA ILE A 145 -6.26 -16.19 14.89
C ILE A 145 -4.93 -16.83 14.50
N ASP A 146 -4.94 -18.05 13.98
CA ASP A 146 -3.73 -18.77 13.60
C ASP A 146 -2.96 -18.08 12.46
N GLU A 147 -3.68 -17.58 11.43
CA GLU A 147 -3.08 -16.76 10.37
C GLU A 147 -2.44 -15.49 10.94
N THR A 148 -3.18 -14.74 11.76
CA THR A 148 -2.70 -13.50 12.36
C THR A 148 -1.49 -13.76 13.26
N ARG A 149 -1.53 -14.81 14.10
CA ARG A 149 -0.42 -15.24 14.96
C ARG A 149 0.85 -15.50 14.16
N ARG A 150 0.75 -16.23 13.05
CA ARG A 150 1.90 -16.52 12.17
C ARG A 150 2.45 -15.24 11.56
N ARG A 151 1.58 -14.35 11.07
CA ARG A 151 1.97 -13.08 10.44
C ARG A 151 2.68 -12.14 11.42
N VAL A 152 2.12 -11.94 12.61
CA VAL A 152 2.69 -11.01 13.60
C VAL A 152 3.89 -11.59 14.36
N ALA A 153 4.23 -12.86 14.13
CA ALA A 153 5.37 -13.51 14.79
C ALA A 153 6.72 -12.81 14.52
N ARG A 154 6.84 -12.06 13.41
CA ARG A 154 8.03 -11.24 13.12
C ARG A 154 8.26 -10.13 14.15
N PHE A 155 7.22 -9.70 14.86
CA PHE A 155 7.29 -8.66 15.89
C PHE A 155 7.50 -9.21 17.31
N ARG A 156 7.89 -10.48 17.46
CA ARG A 156 8.10 -11.12 18.78
C ARG A 156 9.21 -10.50 19.62
N ASN A 157 10.14 -9.79 18.98
CA ASN A 157 11.20 -9.07 19.69
C ASN A 157 10.66 -7.81 20.40
N SER A 158 9.60 -7.22 19.87
CA SER A 158 8.96 -6.00 20.40
C SER A 158 7.73 -6.31 21.25
N TYR A 159 6.99 -7.36 20.91
CA TYR A 159 5.73 -7.73 21.57
C TYR A 159 5.67 -9.20 21.97
N LYS A 160 5.09 -9.44 23.14
CA LYS A 160 4.60 -10.76 23.53
C LYS A 160 3.26 -11.05 22.83
N VAL A 161 3.27 -12.02 21.92
CA VAL A 161 2.06 -12.44 21.20
C VAL A 161 1.29 -13.47 22.03
N ILE A 162 0.07 -13.11 22.44
CA ILE A 162 -0.83 -13.95 23.25
C ILE A 162 -2.05 -14.32 22.40
N THR A 163 -2.33 -15.62 22.24
CA THR A 163 -3.48 -16.10 21.45
C THR A 163 -4.35 -17.11 22.17
N HIS A 164 -3.86 -17.73 23.25
CA HIS A 164 -4.65 -18.65 24.06
C HIS A 164 -4.88 -18.11 25.48
N PRO A 165 -6.05 -18.36 26.10
CA PRO A 165 -6.35 -17.92 27.46
C PRO A 165 -5.36 -18.41 28.54
N SER A 166 -4.63 -19.50 28.25
CA SER A 166 -3.63 -20.09 29.14
C SER A 166 -2.24 -19.45 29.04
N GLU A 167 -2.02 -18.53 28.10
CA GLU A 167 -0.76 -17.78 27.96
C GLU A 167 -0.84 -16.52 28.84
N HIS A 168 -0.10 -16.49 29.95
CA HIS A 168 -0.12 -15.37 30.90
C HIS A 168 0.75 -14.20 30.43
N PHE A 169 0.41 -12.97 30.83
CA PHE A 169 1.34 -11.83 30.77
C PHE A 169 2.58 -12.17 31.61
N ALA A 170 3.77 -11.94 31.06
CA ALA A 170 4.98 -11.93 31.90
C ALA A 170 5.11 -10.50 32.40
N GLU A 171 5.28 -10.33 33.71
CA GLU A 171 5.60 -9.03 34.33
C GLU A 171 6.87 -8.41 33.76
#